data_AF-I2GFK3-F1
#
_entry.id   AF-I2GFK3-F1
#
_cell.length_a   1.000
_cell.length_b   1.000
_cell.length_c   1.000
_cell.angle_alpha   90.00
_cell.angle_beta   90.00
_cell.angle_gamma   90.00
#
_symmetry.space_group_name_H-M   'P 1'
#
loop_
_entity.id
_entity.type
_entity.pdbx_description
1 polymer ?
#
loop_
_entity_poly.entity_id
_entity_poly.type
_entity_poly.pdbx_seq_one_letter_code
_entity_poly.pdbx_strand_id
1 'polypeptide(L)'
;MAGALLWFFAELLFISLGLSTGPPDRRPVVVEVGSAITLMIPQLCYLIGLPALYEVGAISRKWPVRFAQAAIVVYTLPFLAAMLMKSGVSGAGRNPVLFLLPLGLVLIAISMTIVGLAVRKTRVWTDWRQYTPFAVGWFPVGLMLPLAAIYGKPDYMLVAVWGLTWFLLGLAIYKSGQRTSREAMIVSSQS
;
A
#
# COMPACT_ATOMS: atom_id res chain seq x y z
N MET A 1 0.68 10.70 -8.57
CA MET A 1 -0.78 10.46 -8.71
C MET A 1 -1.07 9.14 -9.39
N ALA A 2 -0.51 8.88 -10.58
CA ALA A 2 -0.77 7.66 -11.35
C ALA A 2 -0.64 6.38 -10.50
N GLY A 3 0.45 6.21 -9.74
CA GLY A 3 0.65 5.00 -8.92
C GLY A 3 -0.42 4.73 -7.86
N ALA A 4 -0.98 5.75 -7.21
CA ALA A 4 -1.99 5.53 -6.17
C ALA A 4 -3.41 5.35 -6.74
N LEU A 5 -3.70 5.96 -7.90
CA LEU A 5 -4.89 5.63 -8.67
C LEU A 5 -4.79 4.20 -9.21
N LEU A 6 -3.63 3.83 -9.77
CA LEU A 6 -3.36 2.48 -10.25
C LEU A 6 -3.52 1.45 -9.12
N TRP A 7 -3.02 1.76 -7.92
CA TRP A 7 -3.24 0.94 -6.72
C TRP A 7 -4.72 0.76 -6.41
N PHE A 8 -5.48 1.85 -6.31
CA PHE A 8 -6.91 1.79 -5.97
C PHE A 8 -7.72 1.01 -7.00
N PHE A 9 -7.46 1.26 -8.29
CA PHE A 9 -8.11 0.50 -9.36
C PHE A 9 -7.67 -0.95 -9.40
N ALA A 10 -6.41 -1.26 -9.09
CA ALA A 10 -5.93 -2.64 -8.98
C ALA A 10 -6.63 -3.38 -7.83
N GLU A 11 -6.84 -2.74 -6.68
CA GLU A 11 -7.63 -3.32 -5.57
C GLU A 11 -9.11 -3.47 -5.92
N LEU A 12 -9.73 -2.46 -6.55
CA LEU A 12 -11.11 -2.61 -7.02
C LEU A 12 -11.24 -3.75 -8.03
N LEU A 13 -10.27 -3.88 -8.93
CA LEU A 13 -10.20 -4.99 -9.88
C LEU A 13 -9.98 -6.31 -9.13
N PHE A 14 -9.15 -6.34 -8.09
CA PHE A 14 -8.96 -7.52 -7.23
C PHE A 14 -10.25 -8.02 -6.64
N ILE A 15 -11.01 -7.11 -6.05
CA ILE A 15 -12.26 -7.43 -5.38
C ILE A 15 -13.28 -7.86 -6.42
N SER A 16 -13.36 -7.16 -7.55
CA SER A 16 -14.26 -7.51 -8.64
C SER A 16 -13.96 -8.89 -9.24
N LEU A 17 -12.67 -9.22 -9.41
CA LEU A 17 -12.23 -10.52 -9.94
C LEU A 17 -12.31 -11.63 -8.89
N GLY A 18 -11.99 -11.33 -7.63
CA GLY A 18 -12.05 -12.25 -6.49
C GLY A 18 -13.48 -12.64 -6.10
N LEU A 19 -14.41 -11.68 -6.11
CA LEU A 19 -15.85 -11.94 -5.94
C LEU A 19 -16.44 -12.72 -7.13
N SER A 20 -15.80 -12.69 -8.30
CA SER A 20 -16.22 -13.45 -9.49
C SER A 20 -15.73 -14.92 -9.47
N THR A 21 -14.86 -15.29 -8.52
CA THR A 21 -14.43 -16.68 -8.37
C THR A 21 -15.54 -17.50 -7.70
N GLY A 22 -16.34 -18.16 -8.55
CA GLY A 22 -17.35 -19.13 -8.13
C GLY A 22 -16.75 -20.31 -7.34
N PRO A 23 -17.59 -21.26 -6.89
CA PRO A 23 -17.19 -22.31 -5.95
C PRO A 23 -15.91 -23.04 -6.38
N PRO A 24 -14.99 -23.34 -5.43
CA PRO A 24 -13.61 -23.75 -5.69
C PRO A 24 -13.45 -25.02 -6.55
N ASP A 25 -14.49 -25.82 -6.71
CA ASP A 25 -14.42 -27.17 -7.27
C ASP A 25 -14.18 -27.28 -8.78
N ARG A 26 -14.16 -26.18 -9.56
CA ARG A 26 -14.06 -26.31 -11.04
C ARG A 26 -12.91 -25.58 -11.75
N ARG A 27 -12.21 -24.61 -11.14
CA ARG A 27 -11.10 -23.87 -11.82
C ARG A 27 -10.03 -23.30 -10.87
N PRO A 28 -9.29 -24.13 -10.11
CA PRO A 28 -8.31 -23.65 -9.12
C PRO A 28 -7.16 -22.81 -9.72
N VAL A 29 -6.69 -23.15 -10.93
CA VAL A 29 -5.47 -22.55 -11.51
C VAL A 29 -5.66 -21.09 -11.95
N VAL A 30 -6.81 -20.74 -12.56
CA VAL A 30 -7.07 -19.36 -13.03
C VAL A 30 -7.25 -18.40 -11.85
N VAL A 31 -7.83 -18.90 -10.75
CA VAL A 31 -8.06 -18.13 -9.52
C VAL A 31 -6.75 -17.80 -8.80
N GLU A 32 -5.81 -18.76 -8.73
CA GLU A 32 -4.51 -18.51 -8.08
C GLU A 32 -3.65 -17.50 -8.84
N VAL A 33 -3.52 -17.64 -10.17
CA VAL A 33 -2.72 -16.71 -10.97
C VAL A 33 -3.30 -15.30 -10.94
N GLY A 34 -4.63 -15.19 -11.06
CA GLY A 34 -5.34 -13.91 -10.93
C GLY A 34 -5.04 -13.24 -9.58
N SER A 35 -5.17 -13.98 -8.48
CA SER A 35 -4.91 -13.45 -7.15
C SER A 35 -3.45 -12.99 -6.94
N ALA A 36 -2.48 -13.72 -7.49
CA ALA A 36 -1.06 -13.37 -7.39
C ALA A 36 -0.75 -12.08 -8.16
N ILE A 37 -1.19 -11.97 -9.41
CA ILE A 37 -1.00 -10.77 -10.23
C ILE A 37 -1.60 -9.56 -9.54
N THR A 38 -2.81 -9.71 -9.00
CA THR A 38 -3.47 -8.58 -8.36
C THR A 38 -2.84 -8.20 -7.03
N LEU A 39 -2.20 -9.11 -6.30
CA LEU A 39 -1.41 -8.76 -5.12
C LEU A 39 -0.05 -8.16 -5.47
N MET A 40 0.48 -8.37 -6.69
CA MET A 40 1.75 -7.80 -7.15
C MET A 40 1.62 -6.36 -7.64
N ILE A 41 0.56 -6.00 -8.37
CA ILE A 41 0.37 -4.63 -8.89
C ILE A 41 0.46 -3.58 -7.77
N PRO A 42 -0.20 -3.76 -6.61
CA PRO A 42 -0.10 -2.84 -5.52
C PRO A 42 1.37 -2.71 -5.05
N GLN A 43 2.08 -3.81 -4.83
CA GLN A 43 3.48 -3.78 -4.40
C GLN A 43 4.39 -2.98 -5.36
N LEU A 44 4.16 -3.07 -6.67
CA LEU A 44 4.88 -2.24 -7.65
C LEU A 44 4.50 -0.75 -7.52
N CYS A 45 3.21 -0.46 -7.31
CA CYS A 45 2.74 0.90 -7.03
C CYS A 45 3.38 1.48 -5.76
N TYR A 46 3.67 0.66 -4.73
CA TYR A 46 4.44 1.13 -3.56
C TYR A 46 5.81 1.63 -3.95
N LEU A 47 6.54 0.82 -4.70
CA LEU A 47 7.93 1.12 -5.09
C LEU A 47 7.99 2.42 -5.90
N ILE A 48 6.96 2.70 -6.70
CA ILE A 48 6.84 3.95 -7.48
C ILE A 48 6.34 5.12 -6.61
N GLY A 49 5.43 4.88 -5.67
CA GLY A 49 4.82 5.92 -4.84
C GLY A 49 5.74 6.47 -3.73
N LEU A 50 6.66 5.65 -3.21
CA LEU A 50 7.57 6.05 -2.14
C LEU A 50 8.53 7.18 -2.54
N PRO A 51 9.18 7.17 -3.72
CA PRO A 51 9.96 8.30 -4.23
C PRO A 51 9.15 9.60 -4.30
N ALA A 52 7.89 9.54 -4.75
CA ALA A 52 7.04 10.73 -4.89
C ALA A 52 6.78 11.43 -3.55
N LEU A 53 6.80 10.71 -2.41
CA LEU A 53 6.68 11.34 -1.09
C LEU A 53 7.89 12.23 -0.74
N TYR A 54 9.08 11.98 -1.32
CA TYR A 54 10.23 12.87 -1.18
C TYR A 54 10.08 14.14 -2.01
N GLU A 55 9.64 13.99 -3.25
CA GLU A 55 9.53 15.09 -4.21
C GLU A 55 8.56 16.18 -3.72
N VAL A 56 7.48 15.75 -3.06
CA VAL A 56 6.45 16.67 -2.55
C VAL A 56 6.87 17.33 -1.21
N GLY A 57 8.10 17.09 -0.74
CA GLY A 57 8.62 17.67 0.51
C GLY A 57 7.88 17.21 1.77
N ALA A 58 6.98 16.24 1.63
CA ALA A 58 6.19 15.67 2.74
C ALA A 58 7.11 14.99 3.77
N ILE A 59 8.23 14.46 3.28
CA ILE A 59 9.24 13.76 4.06
C ILE A 59 10.54 14.57 4.01
N SER A 60 10.93 15.14 5.15
CA SER A 60 12.28 15.68 5.31
C SER A 60 13.32 14.57 5.07
N ARG A 61 14.52 14.88 4.54
CA ARG A 61 15.67 13.94 4.35
C ARG A 61 16.17 13.24 5.63
N LYS A 62 15.43 13.34 6.74
CA LYS A 62 15.75 12.76 8.04
C LYS A 62 15.78 11.24 7.96
N TRP A 63 16.78 10.68 8.63
CA TRP A 63 17.08 9.25 8.65
C TRP A 63 15.90 8.32 9.00
N PRO A 64 15.00 8.63 9.97
CA PRO A 64 13.92 7.71 10.34
C PRO A 64 12.97 7.36 9.21
N VAL A 65 12.74 8.30 8.29
CA VAL A 65 11.82 8.05 7.17
C VAL A 65 12.51 7.24 6.06
N ARG A 66 13.82 7.46 5.84
CA ARG A 66 14.62 6.62 4.94
C ARG A 66 14.63 5.17 5.43
N PHE A 67 14.75 4.98 6.75
CA PHE A 67 14.68 3.66 7.38
C PHE A 67 13.30 3.00 7.18
N ALA A 68 12.22 3.74 7.45
CA ALA A 68 10.85 3.23 7.25
C ALA A 68 10.60 2.79 5.81
N GLN A 69 11.11 3.54 4.83
CA GLN A 69 11.01 3.17 3.42
C GLN A 69 11.89 1.99 3.05
N ALA A 70 13.14 1.96 3.52
CA ALA A 70 14.03 0.84 3.31
C ALA A 70 13.40 -0.44 3.86
N ALA A 71 12.78 -0.39 5.05
CA ALA A 71 12.04 -1.51 5.62
C ALA A 71 10.87 -1.97 4.74
N ILE A 72 10.11 -1.04 4.14
CA ILE A 72 9.06 -1.39 3.18
C ILE A 72 9.65 -2.07 1.95
N VAL A 73 10.70 -1.52 1.35
CA VAL A 73 11.34 -2.12 0.15
C VAL A 73 11.90 -3.51 0.47
N VAL A 74 12.58 -3.65 1.61
CA VAL A 74 13.14 -4.91 2.10
C VAL A 74 12.05 -5.94 2.38
N TYR A 75 10.84 -5.53 2.74
CA TYR A 75 9.69 -6.44 2.87
C TYR A 75 9.04 -6.77 1.51
N THR A 76 8.82 -5.76 0.68
CA THR A 76 8.12 -5.88 -0.60
C THR A 76 8.83 -6.84 -1.53
N LEU A 77 10.17 -6.85 -1.55
CA LEU A 77 10.95 -7.71 -2.44
C LEU A 77 10.78 -9.22 -2.10
N PRO A 78 11.01 -9.70 -0.86
CA PRO A 78 10.72 -11.08 -0.47
C PRO A 78 9.26 -11.47 -0.66
N PHE A 79 8.32 -10.55 -0.41
CA PHE A 79 6.90 -10.83 -0.65
C PHE A 79 6.61 -11.07 -2.13
N LEU A 80 7.16 -10.22 -3.01
CA LEU A 80 7.05 -10.40 -4.46
C LEU A 80 7.69 -11.72 -4.90
N ALA A 81 8.88 -12.04 -4.38
CA ALA A 81 9.57 -13.29 -4.66
C ALA A 81 8.75 -14.51 -4.22
N ALA A 82 8.14 -14.46 -3.02
CA ALA A 82 7.27 -15.52 -2.52
C ALA A 82 6.02 -15.71 -3.37
N MET A 83 5.42 -14.61 -3.86
CA MET A 83 4.30 -14.66 -4.79
C MET A 83 4.68 -15.27 -6.15
N LEU A 84 5.84 -14.89 -6.69
CA LEU A 84 6.37 -15.45 -7.93
C LEU A 84 6.66 -16.95 -7.80
N MET A 85 7.25 -17.38 -6.69
CA MET A 85 7.49 -18.79 -6.38
C MET A 85 6.18 -19.59 -6.30
N LYS A 86 5.14 -19.00 -5.70
CA LYS A 86 3.80 -19.61 -5.62
C LYS A 86 3.15 -19.76 -7.00
N SER A 87 3.28 -18.76 -7.88
CA SER A 87 2.73 -18.80 -9.23
C SER A 87 3.52 -19.71 -10.20
N GLY A 88 4.72 -20.12 -9.81
CA GLY A 88 5.73 -20.69 -10.70
C GLY A 88 5.70 -22.20 -10.84
N VAL A 89 6.22 -22.96 -9.86
CA VAL A 89 6.78 -24.29 -10.19
C VAL A 89 6.78 -25.33 -9.06
N SER A 90 6.63 -24.99 -7.78
CA SER A 90 6.89 -25.98 -6.71
C SER A 90 5.61 -26.51 -6.06
N GLY A 91 5.13 -27.65 -6.59
CA GLY A 91 4.26 -28.53 -5.82
C GLY A 91 4.99 -29.01 -4.56
N ALA A 92 4.31 -28.93 -3.41
CA ALA A 92 4.73 -29.50 -2.12
C ALA A 92 5.96 -28.86 -1.43
N GLY A 93 5.79 -27.65 -0.89
CA GLY A 93 6.68 -27.08 0.12
C GLY A 93 5.94 -26.06 0.99
N ARG A 94 6.28 -25.97 2.29
CA ARG A 94 5.74 -24.97 3.24
C ARG A 94 5.50 -23.63 2.55
N ASN A 95 4.29 -23.09 2.63
CA ASN A 95 3.93 -21.84 1.96
C ASN A 95 4.51 -20.64 2.76
N PRO A 96 5.64 -20.05 2.34
CA PRO A 96 6.29 -18.98 3.11
C PRO A 96 5.43 -17.71 3.17
N VAL A 97 4.47 -17.56 2.26
CA VAL A 97 3.54 -16.42 2.17
C VAL A 97 2.74 -16.25 3.46
N LEU A 98 2.36 -17.36 4.12
CA LEU A 98 1.60 -17.33 5.38
C LEU A 98 2.36 -16.64 6.53
N PHE A 99 3.68 -16.78 6.57
CA PHE A 99 4.51 -16.13 7.59
C PHE A 99 4.89 -14.70 7.20
N LEU A 100 5.08 -14.44 5.90
CA LEU A 100 5.45 -13.12 5.40
C LEU A 100 4.29 -12.11 5.50
N LEU A 101 3.05 -12.56 5.30
CA LEU A 101 1.86 -11.68 5.35
C LEU A 101 1.73 -10.88 6.65
N PRO A 102 1.63 -11.50 7.85
CA PRO A 102 1.46 -10.76 9.09
C PRO A 102 2.67 -9.87 9.41
N LEU A 103 3.89 -10.34 9.12
CA LEU A 103 5.10 -9.56 9.28
C LEU A 103 5.07 -8.30 8.41
N GLY A 104 4.60 -8.44 7.17
CA GLY A 104 4.39 -7.35 6.23
C GLY A 104 3.42 -6.29 6.71
N LEU A 105 2.27 -6.73 7.23
CA LEU A 105 1.27 -5.81 7.77
C LEU A 105 1.83 -5.01 8.94
N VAL A 106 2.60 -5.65 9.84
CA VAL A 106 3.26 -4.97 10.96
C VAL A 106 4.31 -3.96 10.46
N LEU A 107 5.14 -4.35 9.49
CA LEU A 107 6.14 -3.46 8.90
C LEU A 107 5.49 -2.26 8.21
N ILE A 108 4.43 -2.47 7.43
CA ILE A 108 3.64 -1.38 6.83
C ILE A 108 3.09 -0.47 7.91
N ALA A 109 2.50 -1.03 8.98
CA ALA A 109 1.93 -0.25 10.07
C ALA A 109 2.96 0.65 10.75
N ILE A 110 4.13 0.10 11.10
CA ILE A 110 5.23 0.85 11.72
C ILE A 110 5.74 1.92 10.76
N SER A 111 6.05 1.56 9.52
CA SER A 111 6.61 2.49 8.55
C SER A 111 5.65 3.64 8.23
N MET A 112 4.38 3.35 8.05
CA MET A 112 3.37 4.38 7.75
C MET A 112 3.02 5.24 8.97
N THR A 113 3.14 4.70 10.19
CA THR A 113 3.09 5.50 11.42
C THR A 113 4.24 6.48 11.49
N ILE A 114 5.48 6.06 11.19
CA ILE A 114 6.65 6.94 11.14
C ILE A 114 6.47 8.03 10.08
N VAL A 115 5.98 7.66 8.88
CA VAL A 115 5.68 8.63 7.81
C VAL A 115 4.62 9.63 8.27
N GLY A 116 3.52 9.16 8.88
CA GLY A 116 2.47 10.03 9.41
C GLY A 116 2.98 11.01 10.47
N LEU A 117 3.84 10.55 11.38
CA LEU A 117 4.47 11.41 12.39
C LEU A 117 5.36 12.47 11.73
N ALA A 118 6.13 12.08 10.71
CA ALA A 118 6.97 13.00 9.96
C ALA A 118 6.14 14.08 9.25
N VAL A 119 5.07 13.68 8.55
CA VAL A 119 4.14 14.57 7.85
C VAL A 119 3.49 15.57 8.81
N ARG A 120 3.03 15.11 9.98
CA ARG A 120 2.47 16.01 11.01
C ARG A 120 3.50 16.99 11.56
N LYS A 121 4.75 16.54 11.74
CA LYS A 121 5.83 17.38 12.26
C LYS A 121 6.26 18.46 11.28
N THR A 122 6.25 18.18 9.97
CA THR A 122 6.61 19.17 8.95
C THR A 122 5.50 20.16 8.65
N ARG A 123 4.24 19.82 8.98
CA ARG A 123 3.03 20.61 8.66
C ARG A 123 2.89 20.94 7.17
N VAL A 124 3.61 20.22 6.31
CA VAL A 124 3.56 20.39 4.85
C VAL A 124 2.18 19.97 4.32
N TRP A 125 1.57 18.96 4.96
CA TRP A 125 0.19 18.58 4.70
C TRP A 125 -0.71 19.09 5.81
N THR A 126 -1.80 19.75 5.42
CA THR A 126 -2.85 20.24 6.32
C THR A 126 -4.14 19.42 6.15
N ASP A 127 -5.08 19.62 7.07
CA ASP A 127 -6.43 19.05 7.03
C ASP A 127 -6.42 17.52 7.20
N TRP A 128 -7.30 16.82 6.48
CA TRP A 128 -7.40 15.35 6.50
C TRP A 128 -6.15 14.64 5.97
N ARG A 129 -5.36 15.32 5.11
CA ARG A 129 -4.20 14.72 4.40
C ARG A 129 -3.12 14.23 5.35
N GLN A 130 -2.87 14.92 6.45
CA GLN A 130 -1.85 14.53 7.42
C GLN A 130 -2.16 13.22 8.15
N TYR A 131 -3.42 12.76 8.11
CA TYR A 131 -3.87 11.53 8.76
C TYR A 131 -3.89 10.33 7.83
N THR A 132 -3.75 10.52 6.51
CA THR A 132 -3.84 9.41 5.55
C THR A 132 -2.73 8.36 5.73
N PRO A 133 -1.46 8.69 6.06
CA PRO A 133 -0.46 7.66 6.32
C PRO A 133 -0.81 6.84 7.57
N PHE A 134 -1.37 7.47 8.61
CA PHE A 134 -1.81 6.73 9.80
C PHE A 134 -2.96 5.80 9.49
N ALA A 135 -3.98 6.28 8.76
CA ALA A 135 -5.11 5.45 8.35
C ALA A 135 -4.62 4.20 7.61
N VAL A 136 -3.75 4.41 6.62
CA VAL A 136 -3.10 3.35 5.85
C VAL A 136 -2.38 2.32 6.74
N GLY A 137 -1.55 2.77 7.68
CA GLY A 137 -0.74 1.88 8.53
C GLY A 137 -1.55 1.16 9.60
N TRP A 138 -2.48 1.86 10.23
CA TRP A 138 -3.25 1.35 11.36
C TRP A 138 -4.46 0.53 10.95
N PHE A 139 -5.01 0.71 9.75
CA PHE A 139 -6.16 -0.06 9.30
C PHE A 139 -5.97 -1.59 9.41
N PRO A 140 -4.88 -2.20 8.92
CA PRO A 140 -4.71 -3.65 9.00
C PRO A 140 -4.58 -4.13 10.46
N VAL A 141 -3.91 -3.36 11.32
CA VAL A 141 -3.65 -3.77 12.71
C VAL A 141 -4.84 -3.49 13.63
N GLY A 142 -5.51 -2.36 13.46
CA GLY A 142 -6.60 -1.90 14.32
C GLY A 142 -7.97 -2.43 13.92
N LEU A 143 -8.16 -2.81 12.65
CA LEU A 143 -9.46 -3.25 12.15
C LEU A 143 -9.39 -4.63 11.50
N MET A 144 -8.50 -4.82 10.53
CA MET A 144 -8.51 -6.04 9.71
C MET A 144 -8.09 -7.30 10.48
N LEU A 145 -6.97 -7.25 11.23
CA LEU A 145 -6.47 -8.38 12.02
C LEU A 145 -7.40 -8.76 13.18
N PRO A 146 -7.91 -7.82 14.01
CA PRO A 146 -8.85 -8.16 15.08
C PRO A 146 -10.13 -8.82 14.55
N LEU A 147 -10.70 -8.29 13.47
CA LEU A 147 -11.92 -8.86 12.87
C LEU A 147 -11.63 -10.24 12.25
N ALA A 148 -10.48 -10.42 11.60
CA ALA A 148 -10.08 -11.73 11.11
C ALA A 148 -9.90 -12.76 12.24
N ALA A 149 -9.40 -12.33 13.41
CA ALA A 149 -9.27 -13.20 14.59
C ALA A 149 -10.65 -13.58 15.18
N ILE A 150 -11.63 -12.66 15.16
CA ILE A 150 -12.99 -12.90 15.66
C ILE A 150 -13.78 -13.82 14.71
N TYR A 151 -13.73 -13.54 13.40
CA TYR A 151 -14.54 -14.27 12.40
C TYR A 151 -13.85 -15.49 11.79
N GLY A 152 -12.58 -15.73 12.13
CA GLY A 152 -11.79 -16.86 11.64
C GLY A 152 -11.43 -16.81 10.15
N LYS A 153 -11.76 -15.71 9.45
CA LYS A 153 -11.44 -15.51 8.03
C LYS A 153 -11.24 -14.02 7.70
N PRO A 154 -10.38 -13.69 6.72
CA PRO A 154 -10.30 -12.33 6.20
C PRO A 154 -11.61 -11.92 5.53
N ASP A 155 -12.08 -10.70 5.82
CA ASP A 155 -13.22 -10.11 5.12
C ASP A 155 -12.72 -9.27 3.92
N TYR A 156 -13.11 -9.66 2.72
CA TYR A 156 -12.74 -8.95 1.49
C TYR A 156 -13.27 -7.52 1.44
N MET A 157 -14.39 -7.23 2.10
CA MET A 157 -14.90 -5.86 2.21
C MET A 157 -13.96 -4.98 3.04
N LEU A 158 -13.32 -5.53 4.08
CA LEU A 158 -12.31 -4.79 4.84
C LEU A 158 -11.07 -4.49 4.00
N VAL A 159 -10.64 -5.44 3.15
CA VAL A 159 -9.54 -5.20 2.21
C VAL A 159 -9.89 -4.06 1.25
N ALA A 160 -11.13 -4.00 0.76
CA ALA A 160 -11.63 -2.90 -0.07
C ALA A 160 -11.55 -1.54 0.64
N VAL A 161 -12.04 -1.49 1.88
CA VAL A 161 -11.98 -0.27 2.69
C VAL A 161 -10.53 0.11 3.00
N TRP A 162 -9.63 -0.85 3.16
CA TRP A 162 -8.21 -0.56 3.27
C TRP A 162 -7.65 0.07 1.98
N GLY A 163 -8.04 -0.46 0.81
CA GLY A 163 -7.72 0.13 -0.49
C GLY A 163 -8.15 1.60 -0.61
N LEU A 164 -9.29 1.98 -0.01
CA LEU A 164 -9.72 3.37 0.05
C LEU A 164 -8.75 4.26 0.84
N THR A 165 -8.14 3.77 1.92
CA THR A 165 -7.13 4.55 2.66
C THR A 165 -5.90 4.86 1.80
N TRP A 166 -5.50 3.92 0.95
CA TRP A 166 -4.41 4.11 -0.01
C TRP A 166 -4.76 5.10 -1.11
N PHE A 167 -6.00 5.05 -1.62
CA PHE A 167 -6.51 6.05 -2.55
C PHE A 167 -6.44 7.46 -1.94
N LEU A 168 -6.91 7.63 -0.70
CA LEU A 168 -6.86 8.91 0.01
C LEU A 168 -5.42 9.40 0.18
N LEU A 169 -4.48 8.51 0.52
CA LEU A 169 -3.06 8.84 0.57
C LEU A 169 -2.54 9.31 -0.80
N GLY A 170 -2.93 8.63 -1.88
CA GLY A 170 -2.63 9.03 -3.25
C GLY A 170 -3.11 10.44 -3.60
N LEU A 171 -4.37 10.72 -3.25
CA LEU A 171 -5.00 12.02 -3.47
C LEU A 171 -4.31 13.12 -2.65
N ALA A 172 -3.90 12.80 -1.41
CA ALA A 172 -3.13 13.71 -0.56
C ALA A 172 -1.79 14.08 -1.21
N ILE A 173 -1.04 13.09 -1.71
CA ILE A 173 0.23 13.30 -2.43
C ILE A 173 0.01 14.19 -3.66
N TYR A 174 -1.00 13.88 -4.47
CA TYR A 174 -1.29 14.63 -5.69
C TYR A 174 -1.60 16.10 -5.42
N LYS A 175 -2.54 16.37 -4.50
CA LYS A 175 -2.92 17.75 -4.16
C LYS A 175 -1.75 18.54 -3.60
N SER A 176 -0.89 17.88 -2.82
CA SER A 176 0.30 18.53 -2.28
C SER A 176 1.33 18.84 -3.37
N GLY A 177 1.50 17.97 -4.38
CA GLY A 177 2.38 18.25 -5.52
C GLY A 177 1.92 19.43 -6.39
N GLN A 178 0.61 19.56 -6.64
CA GLN A 178 0.07 20.71 -7.40
C GLN A 178 0.36 22.05 -6.73
N ARG A 179 0.33 22.09 -5.40
CA ARG A 179 0.64 23.31 -4.63
C ARG A 179 2.09 23.73 -4.85
N THR A 180 3.03 22.80 -4.74
CA THR A 180 4.46 23.05 -4.95
C THR A 180 4.73 23.58 -6.36
N SER A 181 4.13 22.97 -7.39
CA SER A 181 4.28 23.45 -8.77
C SER A 181 3.72 24.87 -8.97
N ARG A 182 2.59 25.20 -8.34
CA ARG A 182 1.98 26.53 -8.43
C ARG A 182 2.84 27.61 -7.76
N GLU A 183 3.38 27.32 -6.58
CA GLU A 183 4.29 28.21 -5.87
C GLU A 183 5.56 28.48 -6.69
N ALA A 184 6.13 27.46 -7.34
CA ALA A 184 7.28 27.62 -8.23
C ALA A 184 7.01 28.54 -9.44
N MET A 185 5.84 28.41 -10.08
CA MET A 185 5.45 29.25 -11.21
C MET A 185 5.29 30.74 -10.82
N ILE A 186 4.76 31.01 -9.63
CA ILE A 186 4.61 32.39 -9.13
C ILE A 186 5.99 33.02 -8.90
N VAL A 187 6.92 32.28 -8.29
CA VAL A 187 8.30 32.77 -8.05
C VAL A 187 9.01 33.07 -9.36
N SER A 188 8.89 32.21 -10.39
CA SER A 188 9.51 32.44 -11.70
C SER A 188 8.92 33.60 -12.50
N SER A 189 7.70 34.05 -12.17
CA SER A 189 7.06 35.18 -12.85
C SER A 189 7.47 36.55 -12.29
N GLN A 190 8.17 36.57 -11.15
CA GLN A 190 8.62 37.78 -10.46
C GLN A 190 10.10 38.09 -10.70
N SER A 191 10.84 37.17 -11.32
CA SER A 191 12.26 37.30 -11.68
C SER A 191 12.43 37.73 -13.13
#